data_AF-Q4LDX9-F1
#
_entry.id   AF-Q4LDX9-F1
#
_cell.length_a   1.000
_cell.length_b   1.000
_cell.length_c   1.000
_cell.angle_alpha   90.00
_cell.angle_beta   90.00
_cell.angle_gamma   90.00
#
_symmetry.space_group_name_H-M   'P 1'
#
loop_
_entity.id
_entity.type
_entity.pdbx_description
1 polymer ?
#
loop_
_entity_poly.entity_id
_entity_poly.type
_entity_poly.pdbx_seq_one_letter_code
_entity_poly.pdbx_strand_id
1 'polypeptide(L)'
;MGAETPARRNRTAREVAERIGASPRTVRRIIAEPRASYEARAAERRKRVLELRANGMKLREIAAEVGMSVGGVGTILHHARKAEQSKAEGAMA
;
A
#
# COMPACT_ATOMS: atom_id res chain seq x y z
N MET A 1 9.14 19.57 -1.32
CA MET A 1 8.53 19.90 -0.02
C MET A 1 7.37 18.95 0.25
N GLY A 2 7.32 18.36 1.45
CA GLY A 2 6.22 17.51 1.91
C GLY A 2 5.00 18.32 2.34
N ALA A 3 3.98 17.66 2.90
CA ALA A 3 2.84 18.37 3.45
C ALA A 3 3.24 19.16 4.71
N GLU A 4 2.55 20.28 4.97
CA GLU A 4 2.77 21.14 6.13
C GLU A 4 2.56 20.37 7.46
N THR A 5 1.56 19.49 7.48
CA THR A 5 1.29 18.56 8.58
C THR A 5 1.21 17.13 8.02
N PRO A 6 2.29 16.34 8.09
CA PRO A 6 2.31 15.00 7.54
C PRO A 6 1.47 14.02 8.37
N ALA A 7 0.19 13.87 8.02
CA ALA A 7 -0.72 12.95 8.68
C ALA A 7 -1.63 12.23 7.69
N ARG A 8 -2.07 11.02 8.07
CA ARG A 8 -3.07 10.26 7.32
C ARG A 8 -4.43 10.93 7.49
N ARG A 9 -5.11 11.17 6.37
CA ARG A 9 -6.51 11.60 6.40
C ARG A 9 -7.43 10.40 6.56
N ASN A 10 -8.43 10.54 7.43
CA ASN A 10 -9.49 9.55 7.60
C ASN A 10 -10.53 9.59 6.46
N ARG A 11 -10.55 10.68 5.69
CA ARG A 11 -11.44 10.89 4.53
C ARG A 11 -10.65 11.30 3.31
N THR A 12 -11.28 11.25 2.14
CA THR A 12 -10.63 11.67 0.90
C THR A 12 -10.31 13.16 0.92
N ALA A 13 -9.31 13.57 0.14
CA ALA A 13 -8.95 14.97 -0.02
C ALA A 13 -10.13 15.82 -0.53
N ARG A 14 -11.00 15.22 -1.34
CA ARG A 14 -12.16 15.86 -1.95
C ARG A 14 -13.25 16.12 -0.91
N GLU A 15 -13.60 15.14 -0.10
CA GLU A 15 -14.63 15.31 0.94
C GLU A 15 -14.22 16.34 2.00
N VAL A 16 -12.93 16.35 2.36
CA VAL A 16 -12.39 17.34 3.30
C VAL A 16 -12.45 18.74 2.67
N ALA A 17 -12.09 18.85 1.38
CA ALA A 17 -12.17 20.09 0.62
C ALA A 17 -13.61 20.63 0.54
N GLU A 18 -14.58 19.78 0.22
CA GLU A 18 -16.01 20.12 0.17
C GLU A 18 -16.52 20.61 1.53
N ARG A 19 -16.04 20.02 2.63
CA ARG A 19 -16.44 20.41 3.99
C ARG A 19 -15.90 21.77 4.45
N ILE A 20 -14.65 22.08 4.12
CA ILE A 20 -13.96 23.28 4.62
C ILE A 20 -13.94 24.42 3.59
N GLY A 21 -14.57 24.22 2.42
CA GLY A 21 -14.58 25.22 1.34
C GLY A 21 -13.22 25.46 0.70
N ALA A 22 -12.32 24.46 0.70
CA ALA A 22 -10.98 24.59 0.14
C ALA A 22 -10.79 23.72 -1.11
N SER A 23 -9.72 23.96 -1.87
CA SER A 23 -9.34 23.08 -2.97
C SER A 23 -8.77 21.75 -2.44
N PRO A 24 -9.04 20.59 -3.10
CA PRO A 24 -8.37 19.33 -2.78
C PRO A 24 -6.84 19.41 -2.82
N ARG A 25 -6.30 20.31 -3.64
CA ARG A 25 -4.86 20.58 -3.74
C ARG A 25 -4.32 21.22 -2.46
N THR A 26 -5.07 22.14 -1.86
CA THR A 26 -4.76 22.74 -0.56
C THR A 26 -4.79 21.68 0.54
N VAL A 27 -5.81 20.83 0.56
CA VAL A 27 -5.89 19.74 1.56
C VAL A 27 -4.70 18.77 1.42
N ARG A 28 -4.27 18.43 0.21
CA ARG A 28 -3.07 17.59 -0.02
C ARG A 28 -1.77 18.28 0.39
N ARG A 29 -1.69 19.61 0.27
CA ARG A 29 -0.53 20.39 0.72
C ARG A 29 -0.46 20.46 2.25
N ILE A 30 -1.60 20.59 2.92
CA ILE A 30 -1.63 20.72 4.39
C ILE A 30 -1.54 19.34 5.04
N ILE A 31 -2.35 18.38 4.58
CA ILE A 31 -2.49 17.05 5.20
C ILE A 31 -2.35 15.97 4.13
N ALA A 32 -1.15 15.42 4.01
CA ALA A 32 -0.90 14.21 3.24
C ALA A 32 0.04 13.28 3.99
N GLU A 33 -0.20 11.98 3.84
CA GLU A 33 0.70 10.97 4.35
C GLU A 33 2.06 11.08 3.62
N PRO A 34 3.19 11.10 4.36
CA PRO A 34 4.51 11.05 3.76
C PRO A 34 4.64 9.83 2.86
N ARG A 35 5.32 10.02 1.73
CA ARG A 35 5.56 8.93 0.77
C ARG A 35 6.25 7.73 1.43
N ALA A 36 7.26 7.98 2.27
CA ALA A 36 7.98 6.95 3.00
C ALA A 36 7.06 6.12 3.92
N SER A 37 6.15 6.79 4.66
CA SER A 37 5.19 6.11 5.54
C SER A 37 4.18 5.27 4.73
N TYR A 38 3.70 5.79 3.60
CA TYR A 38 2.83 5.04 2.69
C TYR A 38 3.53 3.80 2.14
N GLU A 39 4.78 3.95 1.69
CA GLU A 39 5.61 2.87 1.13
C GLU A 39 5.92 1.81 2.20
N ALA A 40 6.25 2.21 3.43
CA ALA A 40 6.48 1.31 4.56
C ALA A 40 5.23 0.47 4.85
N ARG A 41 4.04 1.09 4.99
CA ARG A 41 2.79 0.35 5.20
C ARG A 41 2.43 -0.55 4.02
N ALA A 42 2.75 -0.15 2.80
CA ALA A 42 2.56 -0.98 1.62
C ALA A 42 3.53 -2.17 1.60
N ALA A 43 4.76 -2.00 2.11
CA ALA A 43 5.73 -3.07 2.26
C ALA A 43 5.32 -4.05 3.37
N GLU A 44 4.88 -3.56 4.53
CA GLU A 44 4.37 -4.39 5.63
C GLU A 44 3.16 -5.22 5.20
N ARG A 45 2.21 -4.61 4.48
CA ARG A 45 1.07 -5.36 3.91
C ARG A 45 1.53 -6.47 2.96
N ARG A 46 2.51 -6.20 2.11
CA ARG A 46 3.08 -7.21 1.21
C ARG A 46 3.76 -8.34 1.99
N LYS A 47 4.51 -8.03 3.05
CA LYS A 47 5.12 -9.03 3.93
C LYS A 47 4.06 -9.92 4.58
N ARG A 48 3.02 -9.33 5.16
CA ARG A 48 1.92 -10.08 5.79
C ARG A 48 1.22 -11.02 4.82
N VAL A 49 1.00 -10.59 3.57
CA VAL A 49 0.45 -11.48 2.52
C VAL A 49 1.37 -12.68 2.25
N LEU A 50 2.68 -12.46 2.17
CA LEU A 50 3.66 -13.54 1.94
C LEU A 50 3.74 -14.49 3.13
N GLU A 51 3.73 -13.98 4.35
CA GLU A 51 3.72 -14.79 5.58
C GLU A 51 2.46 -15.66 5.68
N LEU A 52 1.28 -15.08 5.45
CA LEU A 52 0.03 -15.84 5.44
C LEU A 52 -0.01 -16.89 4.33
N ARG A 53 0.63 -16.61 3.19
CA ARG A 53 0.78 -17.59 2.12
C ARG A 53 1.76 -18.70 2.47
N ALA A 54 2.85 -18.39 3.16
CA ALA A 54 3.80 -19.38 3.67
C ALA A 54 3.13 -20.30 4.71
N ASN A 55 2.21 -19.77 5.51
CA ASN A 55 1.36 -20.53 6.42
C ASN A 55 0.29 -21.40 5.73
N GLY A 56 0.19 -21.38 4.40
CA GLY A 56 -0.72 -22.24 3.64
C GLY A 56 -2.18 -21.78 3.56
N MET A 57 -2.49 -20.55 3.99
CA MET A 57 -3.86 -20.03 3.92
C MET A 57 -4.33 -19.81 2.48
N LYS A 58 -5.64 -19.94 2.24
CA LYS A 58 -6.21 -19.72 0.91
C LYS A 58 -6.21 -18.22 0.57
N LEU A 59 -6.08 -17.91 -0.71
CA LEU A 59 -6.07 -16.53 -1.22
C LEU A 59 -7.28 -15.68 -0.76
N ARG A 60 -8.46 -16.32 -0.63
CA ARG A 60 -9.69 -15.65 -0.17
C ARG A 60 -9.61 -15.23 1.30
N GLU A 61 -9.02 -16.07 2.13
CA GLU A 61 -8.85 -15.82 3.57
C GLU A 61 -7.82 -14.71 3.80
N ILE A 62 -6.70 -14.77 3.06
CA ILE A 62 -5.68 -13.71 3.06
C ILE A 62 -6.28 -12.37 2.62
N ALA A 63 -7.13 -12.38 1.59
CA ALA A 63 -7.80 -11.18 1.12
C ALA A 63 -8.73 -10.58 2.18
N ALA A 64 -9.48 -11.41 2.91
CA ALA A 64 -10.33 -10.97 4.01
C ALA A 64 -9.51 -10.40 5.18
N GLU A 65 -8.44 -11.09 5.58
CA GLU A 65 -7.55 -10.70 6.69
C GLU A 65 -6.83 -9.36 6.41
N VAL A 66 -6.35 -9.16 5.18
CA VAL A 66 -5.59 -7.96 4.79
C VAL A 66 -6.53 -6.83 4.33
N GLY A 67 -7.82 -7.11 4.14
CA GLY A 67 -8.80 -6.14 3.64
C GLY A 67 -8.56 -5.75 2.17
N MET A 68 -8.17 -6.72 1.34
CA MET A 68 -7.89 -6.54 -0.09
C MET A 68 -8.81 -7.39 -0.96
N SER A 69 -8.81 -7.12 -2.27
CA SER A 69 -9.41 -8.04 -3.24
C SER A 69 -8.52 -9.26 -3.44
N VAL A 70 -9.13 -10.40 -3.75
CA VAL A 70 -8.42 -11.65 -4.08
C VAL A 70 -7.44 -11.45 -5.25
N GLY A 71 -7.86 -10.66 -6.25
CA GLY A 71 -7.00 -10.29 -7.38
C GLY A 71 -5.77 -9.48 -6.94
N GLY A 72 -5.93 -8.54 -6.00
CA GLY A 72 -4.81 -7.78 -5.45
C GLY A 72 -3.78 -8.65 -4.74
N VAL A 73 -4.25 -9.65 -3.97
CA VAL A 73 -3.37 -10.65 -3.34
C VAL A 73 -2.60 -11.44 -4.41
N GLY A 74 -3.28 -11.88 -5.48
CA GLY A 74 -2.65 -12.58 -6.60
C GLY A 74 -1.55 -11.75 -7.28
N THR A 75 -1.81 -10.47 -7.54
CA THR A 75 -0.82 -9.54 -8.12
C THR A 75 0.41 -9.37 -7.21
N ILE A 76 0.22 -9.24 -5.90
CA ILE A 76 1.32 -9.14 -4.93
C ILE A 76 2.22 -10.38 -5.01
N LEU A 77 1.62 -11.58 -5.03
CA LEU A 77 2.36 -12.84 -5.12
C LEU A 77 3.09 -12.98 -6.46
N HIS A 78 2.46 -12.57 -7.55
CA HIS A 78 3.10 -12.57 -8.87
C HIS A 78 4.34 -11.65 -8.89
N HIS A 79 4.21 -10.43 -8.35
CA HIS A 79 5.36 -9.52 -8.24
C HIS A 79 6.45 -10.04 -7.32
N ALA A 80 6.10 -10.69 -6.21
CA ALA A 80 7.08 -11.32 -5.33
C ALA A 80 7.86 -12.43 -6.05
N ARG A 81 7.17 -13.32 -6.77
CA ARG A 81 7.82 -14.37 -7.57
C ARG A 81 8.75 -13.80 -8.65
N LYS A 82 8.31 -12.74 -9.34
CA LYS A 82 9.14 -12.06 -10.35
C LYS A 82 10.37 -11.40 -9.71
N ALA A 83 10.22 -10.78 -8.54
CA ALA A 83 11.34 -10.17 -7.82
C ALA A 83 12.38 -11.21 -7.37
N GLU A 84 11.95 -12.39 -6.92
CA GLU A 84 12.83 -13.51 -6.60
C GLU A 84 13.59 -14.01 -7.84
N GLN A 85 12.90 -14.13 -8.99
CA GLN A 85 13.53 -14.51 -10.26
C GLN A 85 14.57 -13.48 -10.71
N SER A 86 14.24 -12.19 -10.67
CA SER A 86 15.19 -11.13 -11.02
C SER A 86 16.39 -11.06 -10.08
N LYS A 87 16.20 -11.35 -8.78
CA LYS A 87 17.32 -11.49 -7.83
C LYS A 87 18.20 -12.68 -8.15
N ALA A 88 17.62 -13.82 -8.48
CA ALA A 88 18.36 -15.02 -8.85
C ALA A 88 19.15 -14.82 -10.15
N GLU A 89 18.56 -14.15 -11.14
CA GLU A 89 19.22 -13.78 -12.40
C GLU A 89 20.37 -12.78 -12.18
N GLY A 90 20.15 -11.74 -11.36
CA GLY A 90 21.18 -10.74 -11.05
C GLY A 90 22.29 -11.24 -10.12
N ALA A 91 22.10 -12.34 -9.40
CA ALA A 91 23.14 -12.98 -8.58
C ALA A 91 23.99 -13.97 -9.38
N MET A 92 23.55 -14.37 -10.59
CA MET A 92 24.29 -15.24 -11.51
C MET A 92 25.04 -14.48 -12.62
N ALA A 93 24.97 -13.14 -12.63
CA ALA A 93 25.67 -12.25 -13.57
C ALA A 93 26.83 -11.53 -12.88
#